data_AF-A0A1X7U3Y4-F1
#
_entry.id   AF-A0A1X7U3Y4-F1
#
_cell.length_a   1.000
_cell.length_b   1.000
_cell.length_c   1.000
_cell.angle_alpha   90.00
_cell.angle_beta   90.00
_cell.angle_gamma   90.00
#
_symmetry.space_group_name_H-M   'P 1'
#
loop_
_entity.id
_entity.type
_entity.pdbx_description
1 polymer ?
#
loop_
_entity_poly.entity_id
_entity_poly.type
_entity_poly.pdbx_seq_one_letter_code
_entity_poly.pdbx_strand_id
1 'polypeptide(L)'
;MASDEEPIVFENLPNFRQAGGRGLTNKRGQRVKDGLLYRSSRTDFVTPKDKSLFLQLGIKSIIDLRRQSEYERSDGSKLLDDIYPVWILKSGNVRRMKPPFAGGDKPAPPPHPLPITRPVVATL
;
A
#
# COMPACT_ATOMS: atom_id res chain seq x y z
N MET A 1 -18.14 25.03 -0.06
CA MET A 1 -18.81 23.72 -0.15
C MET A 1 -17.79 22.68 0.24
N ALA A 2 -17.88 22.17 1.47
CA ALA A 2 -17.09 21.01 1.87
C ALA A 2 -17.64 19.84 1.07
N SER A 3 -16.84 19.30 0.14
CA SER A 3 -17.18 18.03 -0.49
C SER A 3 -17.11 16.99 0.63
N ASP A 4 -18.26 16.45 1.01
CA ASP A 4 -18.39 15.29 1.88
C ASP A 4 -17.75 14.09 1.17
N GLU A 5 -16.42 14.00 1.20
CA GLU A 5 -15.72 12.78 0.81
C GLU A 5 -16.04 11.72 1.88
N GLU A 6 -16.96 10.82 1.54
CA GLU A 6 -17.23 9.61 2.30
C GLU A 6 -15.90 8.96 2.71
N PRO A 7 -15.70 8.65 4.01
CA PRO A 7 -14.46 8.06 4.46
C PRO A 7 -14.27 6.73 3.75
N ILE A 8 -13.10 6.53 3.13
CA ILE A 8 -12.78 5.25 2.48
C ILE A 8 -12.66 4.18 3.56
N VAL A 9 -13.66 3.30 3.63
CA VAL A 9 -13.70 2.17 4.56
C VAL A 9 -13.32 0.90 3.82
N PHE A 10 -12.25 0.27 4.31
CA PHE A 10 -11.85 -1.07 3.90
C PHE A 10 -12.58 -2.12 4.74
N GLU A 11 -12.96 -3.23 4.11
CA GLU A 11 -13.62 -4.36 4.75
C GLU A 11 -12.64 -5.15 5.62
N ASN A 12 -11.44 -5.43 5.12
CA ASN A 12 -10.49 -6.28 5.80
C ASN A 12 -9.05 -5.75 5.75
N LEU A 13 -8.91 -4.47 6.07
CA LEU A 13 -7.62 -3.79 6.18
C LEU A 13 -7.50 -3.03 7.52
N PRO A 14 -7.20 -3.75 8.62
CA PRO A 14 -7.20 -3.16 9.94
C PRO A 14 -6.16 -2.04 10.08
N ASN A 15 -6.49 -1.03 10.90
CA ASN A 15 -5.68 0.15 11.16
C ASN A 15 -5.31 0.98 9.92
N PHE A 16 -6.05 0.84 8.81
CA PHE A 16 -5.85 1.66 7.62
C PHE A 16 -6.11 3.14 7.94
N ARG A 17 -5.12 3.98 7.67
CA ARG A 17 -5.25 5.44 7.76
C ARG A 17 -4.17 6.14 6.96
N GLN A 18 -4.44 7.38 6.60
CA GLN A 18 -3.40 8.26 6.11
C GLN A 18 -2.37 8.52 7.22
N ALA A 19 -1.10 8.32 6.89
CA ALA A 19 0.04 8.66 7.73
C ALA A 19 0.64 10.02 7.33
N GLY A 20 0.61 10.38 6.03
CA GLY A 20 0.96 11.72 5.56
C GLY A 20 0.04 12.79 6.14
N GLY A 21 0.47 14.06 6.17
CA GLY A 21 -0.39 15.18 6.59
C GLY A 21 -0.39 15.53 8.07
N ARG A 22 -0.43 14.52 8.96
CA ARG A 22 -0.50 14.68 10.43
C ARG A 22 0.82 15.07 11.10
N GLY A 23 1.55 16.04 10.51
CA GLY A 23 2.78 16.57 11.11
C GLY A 23 4.00 15.67 10.94
N LEU A 24 3.92 14.62 10.10
CA LEU A 24 5.08 13.83 9.69
C LEU A 24 6.04 14.74 8.93
N THR A 25 7.07 15.16 9.65
CA THR A 25 8.03 16.17 9.26
C THR A 25 9.41 15.56 9.33
N ASN A 26 10.18 15.65 8.25
CA ASN A 26 11.54 15.13 8.27
C ASN A 26 12.47 16.03 9.11
N LYS A 27 13.71 15.60 9.35
CA LYS A 27 14.73 16.37 10.09
C LYS A 27 15.03 17.75 9.48
N ARG A 28 14.57 18.03 8.25
CA ARG A 28 14.73 19.29 7.53
C ARG A 28 13.47 20.17 7.59
N GLY A 29 12.47 19.82 8.40
CA GLY A 29 11.24 20.60 8.52
C GLY A 29 10.23 20.40 7.38
N GLN A 30 10.47 19.47 6.45
CA GLN A 30 9.58 19.22 5.31
C GLN A 30 8.46 18.26 5.70
N ARG A 31 7.21 18.65 5.41
CA ARG A 31 6.01 17.85 5.70
C ARG A 31 5.67 16.91 4.55
N VAL A 32 5.26 15.70 4.88
CA VAL A 32 4.66 14.77 3.92
C VAL A 32 3.28 15.28 3.52
N LYS A 33 3.04 15.45 2.22
CA LYS A 33 1.73 15.88 1.70
C LYS A 33 0.64 14.85 2.01
N ASP A 34 -0.60 15.32 2.10
CA ASP A 34 -1.76 14.46 2.19
C ASP A 34 -1.88 13.53 0.98
N GLY A 35 -2.51 12.36 1.18
CA GLY A 35 -2.68 11.35 0.13
C GLY A 35 -1.40 10.61 -0.30
N LEU A 36 -0.23 10.90 0.28
CA LEU A 36 1.03 10.28 -0.16
C LEU A 36 1.47 9.04 0.60
N LEU A 37 1.10 8.94 1.86
CA LEU A 37 1.55 7.84 2.71
C LEU A 37 0.37 7.36 3.52
N TYR A 38 0.09 6.07 3.41
CA TYR A 38 -0.89 5.38 4.23
C TYR A 38 -0.19 4.30 5.05
N ARG A 39 -0.85 3.88 6.11
CA ARG A 39 -0.41 2.75 6.91
C ARG A 39 -1.57 1.83 7.21
N SER A 40 -1.30 0.54 7.35
CA SER A 40 -2.22 -0.47 7.88
C SER A 40 -1.46 -1.48 8.72
N SER A 41 -2.17 -2.42 9.34
CA SER A 41 -1.53 -3.56 10.01
C SER A 41 -1.09 -4.61 8.97
N ARG A 42 -2.00 -5.49 8.55
CA ARG A 42 -1.72 -6.61 7.63
C ARG A 42 -2.59 -6.50 6.38
N THR A 43 -2.02 -6.80 5.22
CA THR A 43 -2.71 -6.81 3.91
C THR A 43 -3.13 -8.21 3.46
N ASP A 44 -2.87 -9.24 4.27
CA ASP A 44 -3.01 -10.63 3.85
C ASP A 44 -4.45 -11.05 3.51
N PHE A 45 -5.43 -10.39 4.14
CA PHE A 45 -6.85 -10.78 4.06
C PHE A 45 -7.71 -9.78 3.28
N VAL A 46 -7.07 -8.87 2.54
CA VAL A 46 -7.73 -7.88 1.68
C VAL A 46 -8.74 -8.57 0.75
N THR A 47 -9.96 -8.03 0.68
CA THR A 47 -11.02 -8.55 -0.20
C THR A 47 -10.86 -8.04 -1.64
N PRO A 48 -11.55 -8.63 -2.64
CA PRO A 48 -11.57 -8.07 -4.00
C PRO A 48 -12.10 -6.63 -4.05
N LYS A 49 -13.01 -6.26 -3.15
CA LYS A 49 -13.52 -4.88 -3.04
C LYS A 49 -12.44 -3.95 -2.48
N ASP A 50 -11.73 -4.38 -1.44
CA ASP A 50 -10.58 -3.65 -0.91
C ASP A 50 -9.51 -3.43 -2.00
N LYS A 51 -9.23 -4.46 -2.81
CA LYS A 51 -8.31 -4.36 -3.96
C LYS A 51 -8.71 -3.26 -4.95
N SER A 52 -10.01 -3.10 -5.23
CA SER A 52 -10.52 -1.99 -6.04
C SER A 52 -10.31 -0.62 -5.38
N LEU A 53 -10.49 -0.53 -4.05
CA LEU A 53 -10.21 0.70 -3.29
C LEU A 53 -8.72 1.09 -3.34
N PHE A 54 -7.80 0.11 -3.28
CA PHE A 54 -6.36 0.36 -3.47
C PHE A 54 -6.06 1.00 -4.82
N LEU A 55 -6.71 0.53 -5.89
CA LEU A 55 -6.57 1.07 -7.24
C LEU A 55 -7.17 2.48 -7.35
N GLN A 56 -8.35 2.71 -6.76
CA GLN A 56 -9.02 4.02 -6.74
C GLN A 56 -8.20 5.07 -5.99
N LEU A 57 -7.56 4.68 -4.87
CA LEU A 57 -6.64 5.54 -4.12
C LEU A 57 -5.36 5.89 -4.89
N GLY A 58 -5.13 5.28 -6.06
CA GLY A 58 -3.94 5.52 -6.87
C GLY A 58 -2.65 5.01 -6.23
N ILE A 59 -2.74 4.10 -5.26
CA ILE A 59 -1.58 3.48 -4.61
C ILE A 59 -0.73 2.80 -5.68
N LYS A 60 0.57 3.08 -5.68
CA LYS A 60 1.53 2.50 -6.64
C LYS A 60 2.47 1.49 -6.00
N SER A 61 2.61 1.48 -4.68
CA SER A 61 3.57 0.61 -3.99
C SER A 61 3.12 0.27 -2.58
N ILE A 62 3.40 -0.96 -2.18
CA ILE A 62 3.18 -1.49 -0.83
C ILE A 62 4.53 -1.92 -0.27
N ILE A 63 4.84 -1.45 0.92
CA ILE A 63 6.04 -1.84 1.67
C ILE A 63 5.58 -2.70 2.83
N ASP A 64 6.05 -3.95 2.84
CA ASP A 64 5.82 -4.88 3.94
C ASP A 64 7.02 -4.88 4.87
N LEU A 65 6.80 -4.38 6.09
CA LEU A 65 7.85 -4.25 7.10
C LEU A 65 8.05 -5.53 7.90
N ARG A 66 7.19 -6.55 7.70
CA ARG A 66 7.35 -7.85 8.35
C ARG A 66 8.58 -8.56 7.80
N ARG A 67 9.12 -9.50 8.58
CA ARG A 67 10.17 -10.39 8.07
C ARG A 67 9.56 -11.35 7.06
N GLN A 68 10.39 -11.81 6.12
CA GLN A 68 9.99 -12.79 5.10
C GLN A 68 9.29 -14.02 5.71
N SER A 69 9.80 -14.55 6.82
CA SER A 69 9.18 -15.69 7.50
C SER A 69 7.79 -15.41 8.07
N GLU A 70 7.53 -14.18 8.54
CA GLU A 70 6.21 -13.78 9.06
C GLU A 70 5.21 -13.62 7.92
N TYR A 71 5.68 -13.05 6.81
CA TYR A 71 4.90 -12.89 5.59
C TYR A 71 4.49 -14.23 4.97
N GLU A 72 5.44 -15.16 4.85
CA GLU A 72 5.22 -16.49 4.26
C GLU A 72 4.34 -17.39 5.14
N ARG A 73 4.44 -17.25 6.47
CA ARG A 73 3.60 -18.01 7.43
C ARG A 73 2.15 -17.53 7.50
N SER A 74 1.85 -16.35 6.95
CA SER A 74 0.48 -15.85 6.93
C SER A 74 -0.39 -16.71 6.02
N ASP A 75 -1.55 -17.10 6.50
CA ASP A 75 -2.57 -17.91 5.83
C ASP A 75 -3.53 -17.08 4.95
N GLY A 76 -3.34 -15.76 4.87
CA GLY A 76 -4.17 -14.90 4.03
C GLY A 76 -3.92 -15.07 2.52
N SER A 77 -4.91 -14.61 1.74
CA SER A 77 -5.02 -14.73 0.28
C SER A 77 -4.02 -13.88 -0.52
N LYS A 78 -3.42 -12.86 0.09
CA LYS A 78 -2.37 -11.99 -0.51
C LYS A 78 -2.75 -11.46 -1.91
N LEU A 79 -4.02 -11.10 -2.12
CA LEU A 79 -4.57 -10.67 -3.42
C LEU A 79 -3.87 -9.44 -4.05
N LEU A 80 -3.12 -8.69 -3.26
CA LEU A 80 -2.40 -7.50 -3.70
C LEU A 80 -1.08 -7.83 -4.39
N ASP A 81 -0.53 -9.02 -4.21
CA ASP A 81 0.76 -9.44 -4.78
C ASP A 81 0.73 -9.52 -6.32
N ASP A 82 -0.46 -9.75 -6.89
CA ASP A 82 -0.66 -9.80 -8.34
C ASP A 82 -0.52 -8.41 -9.00
N ILE A 83 -0.83 -7.34 -8.25
CA ILE A 83 -0.80 -5.96 -8.77
C ILE A 83 0.46 -5.24 -8.31
N TYR A 84 0.85 -5.46 -7.05
CA TYR A 84 1.89 -4.68 -6.40
C TYR A 84 3.14 -5.52 -6.22
N PRO A 85 4.33 -4.99 -6.60
CA PRO A 85 5.57 -5.65 -6.23
C PRO A 85 5.70 -5.66 -4.71
N VAL A 86 5.90 -6.84 -4.13
CA VAL A 86 6.12 -7.00 -2.69
C VAL A 86 7.54 -6.57 -2.33
N TRP A 87 7.65 -5.60 -1.42
CA TRP A 87 8.91 -5.17 -0.85
C TRP A 87 9.00 -5.67 0.59
N ILE A 88 9.81 -6.71 0.82
CA ILE A 88 10.03 -7.27 2.15
C ILE A 88 11.34 -6.76 2.72
N LEU A 89 11.31 -6.36 3.99
CA LEU A 89 12.52 -5.97 4.71
C LEU A 89 13.40 -7.19 5.01
N LYS A 90 14.64 -7.19 4.49
CA LYS A 90 15.69 -8.13 4.90
C LYS A 90 16.71 -7.35 5.73
N SER A 91 16.71 -7.57 7.04
CA SER A 91 17.73 -7.08 8.00
C SER A 91 18.28 -5.68 7.65
N GLY A 92 17.50 -4.64 7.93
CA GLY A 92 17.91 -3.24 7.75
C GLY A 92 17.95 -2.72 6.31
N ASN A 93 17.75 -3.58 5.29
CA ASN A 93 17.71 -3.17 3.88
C ASN A 93 16.40 -3.63 3.21
N VAL A 94 15.69 -2.70 2.57
CA VAL A 94 14.49 -3.02 1.77
C VAL A 94 14.95 -3.58 0.42
N ARG A 95 14.64 -4.84 0.12
CA ARG A 95 14.92 -5.45 -1.20
C ARG A 95 13.61 -5.86 -1.88
N ARG A 96 13.54 -5.61 -3.20
CA ARG A 96 12.42 -6.05 -4.04
C ARG A 96 12.41 -7.58 -4.08
N MET A 97 11.31 -8.21 -3.69
CA MET A 97 11.10 -9.62 -4.00
C MET A 97 10.43 -9.74 -5.38
N LYS A 98 10.84 -10.74 -6.15
CA LYS A 98 10.15 -11.11 -7.38
C LYS A 98 8.92 -11.92 -6.97
N PRO A 99 7.70 -11.54 -7.37
CA PRO A 99 6.50 -12.28 -6.95
C PRO A 99 6.58 -13.73 -7.46
N PRO A 100 6.05 -14.71 -6.71
CA PRO A 100 6.11 -16.13 -7.07
C PRO A 100 5.40 -16.46 -8.39
N PHE A 101 4.47 -15.60 -8.84
CA PHE A 101 3.67 -15.79 -10.06
C PHE A 101 4.05 -14.85 -11.21
N ALA A 102 5.34 -14.52 -11.35
CA ALA A 102 5.85 -13.59 -12.37
C ALA A 102 5.84 -14.15 -13.82
N GLY A 103 4.78 -14.87 -14.22
CA GLY A 103 4.60 -15.46 -15.55
C GLY A 103 3.30 -15.09 -16.29
N GLY A 104 2.43 -14.26 -15.70
CA GLY A 104 1.20 -13.79 -16.35
C GLY A 104 1.25 -12.30 -16.71
N ASP A 105 0.62 -11.93 -17.82
CA ASP A 105 0.48 -10.55 -18.29
C ASP A 105 0.07 -9.61 -17.15
N LYS A 106 0.94 -8.65 -16.83
CA LYS A 106 0.61 -7.62 -15.84
C LYS A 106 -0.58 -6.82 -16.37
N PRO A 107 -1.65 -6.62 -15.59
CA PRO A 107 -2.74 -5.75 -16.01
C PRO A 107 -2.17 -4.36 -16.29
N ALA A 108 -2.58 -3.77 -17.43
CA ALA A 108 -2.16 -2.44 -17.82
C ALA A 108 -2.46 -1.44 -16.68
N PRO A 109 -1.54 -0.51 -16.36
CA PRO A 109 -1.80 0.49 -15.34
C PRO A 109 -3.06 1.30 -15.72
N PRO A 110 -3.89 1.70 -14.74
CA PRO A 110 -5.12 2.44 -15.02
C PRO A 110 -4.81 3.73 -15.80
N PRO A 111 -5.65 4.10 -16.80
CA PRO A 111 -5.41 5.28 -17.62
C PRO A 111 -5.61 6.57 -16.81
N HIS A 112 -4.66 7.49 -16.97
CA HIS A 112 -4.59 8.89 -16.54
C HIS A 112 -3.84 9.25 -15.23
N PRO A 113 -3.11 10.39 -15.23
CA PRO A 113 -2.24 10.79 -14.14
C PRO A 113 -2.96 11.75 -13.19
N LEU A 114 -3.07 11.36 -11.92
CA LEU A 114 -3.19 12.34 -10.84
C LEU A 114 -1.85 13.10 -10.71
N PRO A 115 -1.85 14.36 -10.23
CA PRO A 115 -0.65 15.16 -10.08
C PRO A 115 0.46 14.36 -9.39
N ILE A 116 1.69 14.52 -9.89
CA ILE A 116 2.85 13.67 -9.65
C ILE A 116 3.27 13.73 -8.16
N THR A 117 2.57 12.97 -7.33
CA THR A 117 2.90 12.68 -5.95
C THR A 117 2.42 11.25 -5.71
N ARG A 118 3.34 10.27 -5.73
CA ARG A 118 3.02 8.83 -5.77
C ARG A 118 2.68 8.31 -4.36
N PRO A 119 1.48 7.72 -4.12
CA PRO A 119 1.14 7.17 -2.82
C PRO A 119 1.86 5.85 -2.51
N VAL A 120 2.26 5.67 -1.26
CA VAL A 120 2.86 4.42 -0.73
C VAL A 120 2.07 3.97 0.50
N VAL A 121 1.84 2.65 0.62
CA VAL A 121 1.28 2.05 1.84
C VAL A 121 2.37 1.28 2.58
N ALA A 122 2.51 1.52 3.88
CA ALA A 122 3.35 0.73 4.76
C ALA A 122 2.50 -0.20 5.64
N THR A 123 2.95 -1.44 5.81
CA THR A 123 2.31 -2.48 6.63
C THR A 123 3.28 -2.95 7.71
N LEU A 124 2.76 -3.34 8.88
CA LEU A 124 3.53 -3.68 10.09
C LEU A 124 3.37 -5.15 10.45
#